data_AF-A0A382H3B4-F1
#
_entry.id   AF-A0A382H3B4-F1
#
_cell.length_a   1.000
_cell.length_b   1.000
_cell.length_c   1.000
_cell.angle_alpha   90.00
_cell.angle_beta   90.00
_cell.angle_gamma   90.00
#
_symmetry.space_group_name_H-M   'P 1'
#
loop_
_entity.id
_entity.type
_entity.pdbx_description
1 polymer ?
#
loop_
_entity_poly.entity_id
_entity_poly.type
_entity_poly.pdbx_seq_one_letter_code
_entity_poly.pdbx_strand_id
1 'polypeptide(L)'
;VKVLRLISIVLVAFAVLATACGSDSDSGSSGSSSSSSQGTEGCKDSAVTPIGDRSPGRDVARCEPGYPKPQPLAEKTKVSVVTKWKAEFVSPILTGIEFGEFAAENLEIEFVELGFSDSIAQLDSCDLDFGVAGTEAALHNAINNDVDIKMILGNYYPPDAGDLSVD
;
A
#
# COMPACT_ATOMS: atom_id res chain seq x y z
N VAL A 1 18.02 -26.68 56.10
CA VAL A 1 18.50 -26.50 54.71
C VAL A 1 17.61 -27.19 53.66
N LYS A 2 17.04 -28.38 53.90
CA LYS A 2 16.12 -29.05 52.95
C LYS A 2 14.73 -28.41 52.82
N VAL A 3 14.16 -27.86 53.90
CA VAL A 3 12.83 -27.23 53.89
C VAL A 3 12.83 -25.87 53.16
N LEU A 4 13.93 -25.11 53.24
CA LEU A 4 14.07 -23.82 52.56
C LEU A 4 14.17 -23.95 51.03
N ARG A 5 14.72 -25.08 50.53
CA ARG A 5 14.83 -25.37 49.08
C ARG A 5 13.51 -25.78 48.43
N LEU A 6 12.56 -26.33 49.20
CA LEU A 6 11.24 -26.69 48.70
C LEU A 6 10.32 -25.47 48.54
N ILE A 7 10.49 -24.44 49.38
CA ILE A 7 9.70 -23.20 49.29
C ILE A 7 10.08 -22.38 48.05
N SER A 8 11.36 -22.35 47.66
CA SER A 8 11.81 -21.65 46.45
C SER A 8 11.34 -22.30 45.14
N ILE A 9 11.10 -23.61 45.11
CA ILE A 9 10.61 -24.30 43.91
C ILE A 9 9.10 -24.08 43.72
N VAL A 10 8.32 -24.02 44.80
CA VAL A 10 6.88 -23.75 44.74
C VAL A 10 6.59 -22.30 44.34
N LEU A 11 7.43 -21.34 44.76
CA LEU A 11 7.28 -19.93 44.40
C LEU A 11 7.62 -19.62 42.93
N VAL A 12 8.56 -20.36 42.32
CA VAL A 12 8.89 -20.21 40.90
C VAL A 12 7.85 -20.92 40.00
N ALA A 13 7.26 -22.03 40.44
CA ALA A 13 6.21 -22.71 39.69
C ALA A 13 4.90 -21.92 39.62
N PHE A 14 4.58 -21.11 40.64
CA PHE A 14 3.39 -20.23 40.63
C PHE A 14 3.56 -18.97 39.79
N ALA A 15 4.81 -18.53 39.54
CA ALA A 15 5.09 -17.33 38.74
C ALA A 15 5.03 -17.58 37.21
N VAL A 16 5.08 -18.84 36.76
CA VAL A 16 5.07 -19.19 35.32
C VAL A 16 3.66 -19.42 34.76
N LEU A 17 2.63 -19.51 35.62
CA LEU A 17 1.24 -19.75 35.20
C LEU A 17 0.42 -18.46 35.00
N ALA A 18 1.03 -17.27 35.15
CA ALA A 18 0.32 -15.99 35.14
C ALA A 18 0.58 -15.08 33.92
N THR A 19 1.27 -15.56 32.88
CA THR A 19 1.42 -14.82 31.59
C THR A 19 0.70 -15.45 30.41
N ALA A 20 -0.08 -16.50 30.61
CA ALA A 20 -1.00 -17.04 29.61
C ALA A 20 -2.43 -16.54 29.86
N CYS A 21 -2.60 -15.21 29.81
CA CYS A 21 -3.91 -14.59 29.60
C CYS A 21 -3.93 -14.06 28.15
N GLY A 22 -3.80 -14.98 27.20
CA GLY A 22 -4.26 -14.77 25.85
C GLY A 22 -5.75 -15.00 25.86
N SER A 23 -6.52 -13.97 26.21
CA SER A 23 -7.94 -13.94 25.87
C SER A 23 -8.01 -14.03 24.34
N ASP A 24 -8.59 -15.13 23.86
CA ASP A 24 -9.28 -15.22 22.57
C ASP A 24 -10.22 -14.02 22.48
N SER A 25 -9.64 -12.91 22.06
CA SER A 25 -10.37 -11.80 21.50
C SER A 25 -10.59 -12.30 20.10
N ASP A 26 -11.86 -12.64 19.82
CA ASP A 26 -12.32 -12.95 18.48
C ASP A 26 -11.46 -12.19 17.49
N SER A 27 -10.87 -12.94 16.56
CA SER A 27 -10.51 -12.40 15.26
C SER A 27 -11.84 -11.95 14.64
N GLY A 28 -12.34 -10.82 15.14
CA GLY A 28 -13.06 -9.85 14.38
C GLY A 28 -12.11 -9.56 13.24
N SER A 29 -12.29 -10.37 12.18
CA SER A 29 -12.17 -9.93 10.81
C SER A 29 -12.50 -8.47 10.88
N SER A 30 -11.47 -7.63 10.78
CA SER A 30 -11.66 -6.22 10.53
C SER A 30 -12.28 -6.23 9.17
N GLY A 31 -13.60 -6.48 9.15
CA GLY A 31 -14.46 -6.36 8.02
C GLY A 31 -14.14 -4.96 7.58
N SER A 32 -13.42 -4.90 6.46
CA SER A 32 -13.03 -3.65 5.84
C SER A 32 -14.27 -2.81 5.90
N SER A 33 -14.26 -1.81 6.79
CA SER A 33 -15.33 -0.85 6.89
C SER A 33 -15.46 -0.36 5.48
N SER A 34 -16.55 -0.77 4.81
CA SER A 34 -16.71 -0.73 3.37
C SER A 34 -16.17 0.61 2.91
N SER A 35 -14.97 0.60 2.32
CA SER A 35 -14.33 1.81 1.85
C SER A 35 -15.37 2.42 0.95
N SER A 36 -15.80 3.63 1.31
CA SER A 36 -16.92 4.29 0.66
C SER A 36 -16.77 4.13 -0.84
N SER A 37 -17.69 3.38 -1.47
CA SER A 37 -17.76 3.22 -2.92
C SER A 37 -18.04 4.55 -3.63
N GLN A 38 -18.21 5.62 -2.87
CA GLN A 38 -18.32 6.98 -3.36
C GLN A 38 -16.94 7.44 -3.82
N GLY A 39 -16.68 7.29 -5.11
CA GLY A 39 -15.56 7.94 -5.77
C GLY A 39 -15.53 9.45 -5.46
N THR A 40 -14.36 10.05 -5.65
CA THR A 40 -14.17 11.49 -5.44
C THR A 40 -15.11 12.32 -6.31
N GLU A 41 -15.33 13.59 -5.94
CA GLU A 41 -16.10 14.53 -6.76
C GLU A 41 -15.61 14.50 -8.22
N GLY A 42 -16.53 14.50 -9.19
CA GLY A 42 -16.22 14.38 -10.62
C GLY A 42 -15.77 12.99 -11.08
N CYS A 43 -15.47 12.05 -10.18
CA CYS A 43 -15.07 10.69 -10.54
C CYS A 43 -16.14 9.64 -10.18
N LYS A 44 -16.81 9.75 -9.02
CA LYS A 44 -17.93 8.92 -8.52
C LYS A 44 -18.19 7.59 -9.27
N ASP A 45 -19.37 7.44 -9.87
CA ASP A 45 -19.82 6.21 -10.54
C ASP A 45 -19.10 5.99 -11.87
N SER A 46 -18.44 7.02 -12.40
CA SER A 46 -17.66 6.98 -13.65
C SER A 46 -16.20 6.55 -13.43
N ALA A 47 -15.77 6.29 -12.19
CA ALA A 47 -14.40 5.93 -11.85
C ALA A 47 -14.07 4.46 -12.18
N VAL A 48 -15.08 3.62 -12.44
CA VAL A 48 -14.91 2.18 -12.67
C VAL A 48 -15.59 1.79 -13.97
N THR A 49 -14.87 1.05 -14.82
CA THR A 49 -15.46 0.43 -16.02
C THR A 49 -16.25 -0.80 -15.57
N PRO A 50 -17.54 -0.96 -15.95
CA PRO A 50 -18.31 -2.14 -15.57
C PRO A 50 -17.63 -3.43 -16.05
N ILE A 51 -17.29 -4.32 -15.12
CA ILE A 51 -16.52 -5.55 -15.41
C ILE A 51 -17.32 -6.50 -16.32
N GLY A 52 -18.65 -6.51 -16.18
CA GLY A 52 -19.56 -7.32 -17.01
C GLY A 52 -19.76 -6.82 -18.44
N ASP A 53 -19.42 -5.56 -18.75
CA ASP A 53 -19.58 -5.01 -20.10
C ASP A 53 -18.28 -5.14 -20.89
N ARG A 54 -18.26 -6.13 -21.80
CA ARG A 54 -17.14 -6.40 -22.72
C ARG A 54 -17.39 -5.87 -24.13
N SER A 55 -18.41 -5.04 -24.33
CA SER A 55 -18.74 -4.51 -25.64
C SER A 55 -17.66 -3.52 -26.15
N PRO A 56 -17.48 -3.39 -27.48
CA PRO A 56 -16.54 -2.41 -28.04
C PRO A 56 -16.87 -0.95 -27.69
N GLY A 57 -18.14 -0.65 -27.42
CA GLY A 57 -18.64 0.68 -27.08
C GLY A 57 -18.88 0.90 -25.59
N ARG A 58 -18.33 0.04 -24.72
CA ARG A 58 -18.50 0.16 -23.26
C ARG A 58 -18.07 1.53 -22.76
N ASP A 59 -18.78 2.04 -21.76
CA ASP A 59 -18.38 3.25 -21.07
C ASP A 59 -17.10 2.97 -20.28
N VAL A 60 -16.02 3.67 -20.65
CA VAL A 60 -14.72 3.55 -19.98
C VAL A 60 -14.65 4.48 -18.79
N ALA A 61 -14.00 4.01 -17.72
CA ALA A 61 -13.78 4.80 -16.51
C ALA A 61 -13.10 6.13 -16.82
N ARG A 62 -13.80 7.26 -16.61
CA ARG A 62 -13.30 8.61 -16.83
C ARG A 62 -13.94 9.55 -15.81
N CYS A 63 -13.12 10.36 -15.16
CA CYS A 63 -13.63 11.49 -14.40
C CYS A 63 -14.08 12.61 -15.33
N GLU A 64 -14.90 13.52 -14.82
CA GLU A 64 -15.21 14.79 -15.45
C GLU A 64 -13.91 15.59 -15.70
N PRO A 65 -13.83 16.39 -16.77
CA PRO A 65 -12.65 17.20 -17.05
C PRO A 65 -12.27 18.11 -15.86
N GLY A 66 -10.99 18.10 -15.50
CA GLY A 66 -10.46 18.88 -14.37
C GLY A 66 -10.70 18.26 -12.99
N TYR A 67 -11.19 17.02 -12.93
CA TYR A 67 -11.28 16.22 -11.71
C TYR A 67 -10.29 15.04 -11.71
N PRO A 68 -9.76 14.63 -10.53
CA PRO A 68 -9.98 15.26 -9.23
C PRO A 68 -9.37 16.67 -9.16
N LYS A 69 -9.99 17.57 -8.39
CA LYS A 69 -9.46 18.92 -8.20
C LYS A 69 -8.13 18.83 -7.43
N PRO A 70 -7.10 19.60 -7.80
CA PRO A 70 -5.84 19.62 -7.06
C PRO A 70 -6.04 19.98 -5.59
N GLN A 71 -5.27 19.35 -4.71
CA GLN A 71 -5.23 19.60 -3.28
C GLN A 71 -3.80 19.95 -2.83
N PRO A 72 -3.28 21.12 -3.23
CA PRO A 72 -1.87 21.45 -3.08
C PRO A 72 -1.41 21.43 -1.62
N LEU A 73 -0.22 20.90 -1.41
CA LEU A 73 0.47 20.99 -0.13
C LEU A 73 0.77 22.45 0.23
N ALA A 74 0.88 22.73 1.53
CA ALA A 74 1.16 24.09 2.03
C ALA A 74 2.51 24.63 1.52
N GLU A 75 3.47 23.74 1.29
CA GLU A 75 4.81 24.06 0.81
C GLU A 75 5.17 23.12 -0.34
N LYS A 76 6.12 23.54 -1.17
CA LYS A 76 6.62 22.70 -2.26
C LYS A 76 7.40 21.52 -1.68
N THR A 77 6.96 20.30 -1.97
CA THR A 77 7.56 19.07 -1.45
C THR A 77 8.19 18.28 -2.59
N LYS A 78 9.44 17.85 -2.38
CA LYS A 78 10.14 16.96 -3.31
C LYS A 78 9.82 15.51 -2.99
N VAL A 79 9.55 14.71 -4.01
CA VAL A 79 9.21 13.29 -3.89
C VAL A 79 10.17 12.49 -4.75
N SER A 80 10.93 11.62 -4.11
CA SER A 80 11.87 10.72 -4.77
C SER A 80 11.17 9.48 -5.31
N VAL A 81 11.47 9.15 -6.57
CA VAL A 81 10.92 8.01 -7.28
C VAL A 81 12.06 7.16 -7.82
N VAL A 82 12.26 6.01 -7.21
CA VAL A 82 13.27 5.03 -7.63
C VAL A 82 12.82 4.32 -8.89
N THR A 83 13.65 4.43 -9.93
CA THR A 83 13.56 3.56 -11.10
C THR A 83 14.89 3.57 -11.84
N LYS A 84 15.36 2.38 -12.23
CA LYS A 84 16.49 2.24 -13.15
C LYS A 84 16.05 2.35 -14.62
N TRP A 85 14.77 2.12 -14.88
CA TRP A 85 14.27 1.86 -16.24
C TRP A 85 13.43 3.02 -16.75
N LYS A 86 13.69 3.39 -18.01
CA LYS A 86 12.81 4.25 -18.79
C LYS A 86 11.86 3.37 -19.60
N ALA A 87 10.81 2.90 -18.96
CA ALA A 87 9.86 1.95 -19.52
C ALA A 87 8.42 2.46 -19.41
N GLU A 88 7.51 1.80 -20.12
CA GLU A 88 6.08 2.17 -20.21
C GLU A 88 5.42 2.33 -18.84
N PHE A 89 5.80 1.54 -17.84
CA PHE A 89 5.23 1.62 -16.50
C PHE A 89 5.58 2.93 -15.75
N VAL A 90 6.57 3.71 -16.21
CA VAL A 90 6.87 5.04 -15.67
C VAL A 90 6.04 6.13 -16.39
N SER A 91 5.39 5.79 -17.51
CA SER A 91 4.64 6.75 -18.32
C SER A 91 3.55 7.52 -17.58
N PRO A 92 2.80 6.98 -16.59
CA PRO A 92 1.81 7.77 -15.86
C PRO A 92 2.46 8.94 -15.10
N ILE A 93 3.64 8.72 -14.52
CA ILE A 93 4.39 9.76 -13.81
C ILE A 93 4.91 10.80 -14.80
N LEU A 94 5.49 10.38 -15.92
CA LEU A 94 5.98 11.32 -16.94
C LEU A 94 4.83 12.14 -17.56
N THR A 95 3.68 11.51 -17.76
CA THR A 95 2.46 12.17 -18.26
C THR A 95 1.96 13.21 -17.26
N GLY A 96 1.92 12.87 -15.97
CA GLY A 96 1.56 13.83 -14.92
C GLY A 96 2.55 15.00 -14.80
N ILE A 97 3.84 14.77 -15.04
CA ILE A 97 4.83 15.86 -15.11
C ILE A 97 4.55 16.78 -16.30
N GLU A 98 4.35 16.22 -17.50
CA GLU A 98 4.10 16.98 -18.73
C GLU A 98 2.82 17.83 -18.63
N PHE A 99 1.75 17.27 -18.07
CA PHE A 99 0.49 17.99 -17.90
C PHE A 99 0.45 18.90 -16.65
N GLY A 100 1.52 18.91 -15.85
CA GLY A 100 1.64 19.79 -14.68
C GLY A 100 0.83 19.33 -13.46
N GLU A 101 0.39 18.07 -13.43
CA GLU A 101 -0.44 17.50 -12.35
C GLU A 101 0.30 17.57 -11.00
N PHE A 102 1.58 17.17 -10.96
CA PHE A 102 2.37 17.26 -9.72
C PHE A 102 2.62 18.70 -9.29
N ALA A 103 2.86 19.61 -10.24
CA ALA A 103 3.07 21.02 -9.93
C ALA A 103 1.80 21.67 -9.34
N ALA A 104 0.62 21.27 -9.83
CA ALA A 104 -0.66 21.71 -9.28
C ALA A 104 -0.88 21.26 -7.83
N GLU A 105 -0.22 20.16 -7.41
CA GLU A 105 -0.24 19.63 -6.05
C GLU A 105 0.88 20.18 -5.15
N ASN A 106 1.69 21.14 -5.63
CA ASN A 106 2.93 21.58 -4.98
C ASN A 106 3.97 20.44 -4.79
N LEU A 107 3.99 19.46 -5.69
CA LEU A 107 4.94 18.36 -5.71
C LEU A 107 6.00 18.54 -6.80
N GLU A 108 7.23 18.15 -6.49
CA GLU A 108 8.33 18.01 -7.46
C GLU A 108 8.84 16.58 -7.45
N ILE A 109 8.79 15.92 -8.61
CA ILE A 109 9.26 14.54 -8.76
C ILE A 109 10.76 14.52 -9.06
N GLU A 110 11.50 13.76 -8.27
CA GLU A 110 12.93 13.47 -8.49
C GLU A 110 13.13 11.99 -8.78
N PHE A 111 13.60 11.66 -9.98
CA PHE A 111 13.94 10.27 -10.29
C PHE A 111 15.31 9.90 -9.73
N VAL A 112 15.35 8.79 -9.01
CA VAL A 112 16.56 8.20 -8.45
C VAL A 112 16.90 6.93 -9.22
N GLU A 113 18.04 6.93 -9.90
CA GLU A 113 18.47 5.82 -10.77
C GLU A 113 19.08 4.68 -9.94
N LEU A 114 18.22 3.89 -9.30
CA LEU A 114 18.58 2.67 -8.57
C LEU A 114 17.67 1.51 -8.99
N GLY A 115 18.17 0.29 -8.86
CA GLY A 115 17.33 -0.90 -8.93
C GLY A 115 16.43 -0.98 -7.70
N PHE A 116 15.20 -1.49 -7.85
CA PHE A 116 14.27 -1.61 -6.72
C PHE A 116 14.89 -2.36 -5.55
N SER A 117 15.50 -3.53 -5.80
CA SER A 117 16.20 -4.32 -4.77
C SER A 117 17.25 -3.54 -3.98
N ASP A 118 17.99 -2.66 -4.66
CA ASP A 118 19.05 -1.86 -4.04
C ASP A 118 18.50 -0.67 -3.22
N SER A 119 17.23 -0.31 -3.45
CA SER A 119 16.56 0.80 -2.76
C SER A 119 15.76 0.40 -1.53
N ILE A 120 15.51 -0.90 -1.30
CA ILE A 120 14.63 -1.40 -0.23
C ILE A 120 15.00 -0.83 1.14
N ALA A 121 16.29 -0.82 1.49
CA ALA A 121 16.73 -0.30 2.79
C ALA A 121 16.48 1.21 2.95
N GLN A 122 16.55 1.98 1.86
CA GLN A 122 16.29 3.42 1.88
C GLN A 122 14.79 3.74 1.88
N LEU A 123 13.97 2.88 1.26
CA LEU A 123 12.51 2.97 1.36
C LEU A 123 12.06 2.65 2.80
N ASP A 124 12.64 1.64 3.44
CA ASP A 124 12.37 1.27 4.84
C ASP A 124 12.75 2.39 5.82
N SER A 125 13.91 3.02 5.63
CA SER A 125 14.35 4.15 6.45
C SER A 125 13.67 5.47 6.13
N CYS A 126 12.75 5.50 5.15
CA CYS A 126 12.12 6.71 4.61
C CYS A 126 13.12 7.74 4.05
N ASP A 127 14.31 7.31 3.64
CA ASP A 127 15.27 8.15 2.91
C ASP A 127 14.86 8.31 1.43
N LEU A 128 14.04 7.39 0.91
CA LEU A 128 13.39 7.46 -0.39
C LEU A 128 11.88 7.23 -0.23
N ASP A 129 11.07 7.85 -1.09
CA ASP A 129 9.61 7.91 -0.93
C ASP A 129 8.89 6.79 -1.69
N PHE A 130 9.23 6.59 -2.97
CA PHE A 130 8.56 5.62 -3.83
C PHE A 130 9.55 4.81 -4.66
N GLY A 131 9.21 3.54 -4.90
CA GLY A 131 9.87 2.70 -5.90
C GLY A 131 8.89 2.26 -6.97
N VAL A 132 9.30 2.37 -8.24
CA VAL A 132 8.54 1.81 -9.35
C VAL A 132 9.00 0.37 -9.56
N ALA A 133 8.17 -0.58 -9.14
CA ALA A 133 8.47 -2.01 -9.18
C ALA A 133 7.20 -2.83 -9.48
N GLY A 134 7.40 -4.09 -9.86
CA GLY A 134 6.33 -5.08 -9.96
C GLY A 134 6.25 -5.99 -8.73
N THR A 135 5.46 -7.07 -8.85
CA THR A 135 5.42 -8.17 -7.87
C THR A 135 6.67 -9.05 -8.00
N GLU A 136 7.82 -8.49 -7.63
CA GLU A 136 9.14 -9.11 -7.77
C GLU A 136 9.56 -9.86 -6.50
N ALA A 137 10.45 -10.84 -6.62
CA ALA A 137 10.94 -11.62 -5.47
C ALA A 137 11.54 -10.74 -4.36
N ALA A 138 12.16 -9.62 -4.70
CA ALA A 138 12.72 -8.69 -3.72
C ALA A 138 11.64 -8.06 -2.81
N LEU A 139 10.49 -7.69 -3.36
CA LEU A 139 9.35 -7.18 -2.59
C LEU A 139 8.83 -8.24 -1.62
N HIS A 140 8.61 -9.46 -2.10
CA HIS A 140 8.14 -10.56 -1.27
C HIS A 140 9.13 -10.92 -0.15
N ASN A 141 10.43 -10.92 -0.46
CA ASN A 141 11.47 -11.15 0.53
C ASN A 141 11.52 -10.04 1.58
N ALA A 142 11.41 -8.78 1.17
CA ALA A 142 11.38 -7.64 2.09
C ALA A 142 10.21 -7.75 3.08
N ILE A 143 8.99 -7.98 2.57
CA ILE A 143 7.79 -8.15 3.41
C ILE A 143 7.96 -9.34 4.37
N ASN A 144 8.51 -10.46 3.89
CA ASN A 144 8.75 -11.65 4.73
C ASN A 144 9.84 -11.46 5.80
N ASN A 145 10.64 -10.39 5.72
CA ASN A 145 11.69 -10.04 6.68
C ASN A 145 11.36 -8.74 7.42
N ASP A 146 10.07 -8.42 7.57
CA ASP A 146 9.56 -7.29 8.37
C ASP A 146 10.05 -5.90 7.93
N VAL A 147 10.37 -5.73 6.65
CA VAL A 147 10.61 -4.41 6.04
C VAL A 147 9.28 -3.68 5.85
N ASP A 148 9.16 -2.44 6.30
CA ASP A 148 7.91 -1.65 6.25
C ASP A 148 7.74 -0.94 4.89
N ILE A 149 7.62 -1.73 3.83
CA ILE A 149 7.28 -1.24 2.49
C ILE A 149 5.94 -1.81 2.03
N LYS A 150 5.20 -1.02 1.27
CA LYS A 150 3.86 -1.39 0.75
C LYS A 150 3.81 -1.18 -0.75
N MET A 151 3.16 -2.10 -1.45
CA MET A 151 2.87 -1.94 -2.88
C MET A 151 1.53 -1.23 -3.04
N ILE A 152 1.53 -0.13 -3.80
CA ILE A 152 0.31 0.57 -4.19
C ILE A 152 -0.09 0.09 -5.59
N LEU A 153 -1.25 -0.55 -5.69
CA LEU A 153 -1.81 -0.96 -6.97
C LEU A 153 -2.52 0.23 -7.62
N GLY A 154 -2.31 0.40 -8.93
CA GLY A 154 -2.96 1.47 -9.71
C GLY A 154 -4.47 1.32 -9.85
N ASN A 155 -5.03 0.14 -9.54
CA ASN A 155 -6.46 -0.12 -9.45
C ASN A 155 -6.78 -0.84 -8.14
N TYR A 156 -7.95 -0.54 -7.56
CA TYR A 156 -8.53 -1.38 -6.53
C TYR A 156 -8.96 -2.70 -7.17
N TYR A 157 -8.44 -3.80 -6.64
CA TYR A 157 -8.92 -5.15 -6.93
C TYR A 157 -9.57 -5.68 -5.65
N PRO A 158 -10.84 -6.12 -5.69
CA PRO A 158 -11.43 -6.75 -4.53
C PRO A 158 -10.65 -8.03 -4.16
N PRO A 159 -10.74 -8.50 -2.90
CA PRO A 159 -9.95 -9.64 -2.42
C PRO A 159 -10.12 -10.94 -3.24
N ASP A 160 -11.22 -11.04 -3.96
CA ASP A 160 -11.64 -12.15 -4.82
C ASP A 160 -11.42 -11.89 -6.32
N ALA A 161 -10.68 -10.85 -6.71
CA ALA A 161 -10.45 -10.48 -8.12
C ALA A 161 -9.76 -11.57 -8.98
N GLY A 162 -9.33 -12.69 -8.38
CA GLY A 162 -8.82 -13.88 -9.07
C GLY A 162 -9.75 -15.10 -9.01
N ASP A 163 -10.87 -15.02 -8.29
CA ASP A 163 -11.88 -16.07 -8.21
C ASP A 163 -12.93 -15.86 -9.29
N LEU A 164 -12.83 -16.62 -10.38
CA LEU A 164 -13.79 -16.56 -11.49
C LEU A 164 -15.14 -17.23 -11.16
N SER A 165 -15.32 -17.74 -9.94
CA SER A 165 -16.56 -18.42 -9.51
C SER A 165 -17.51 -17.52 -8.72
N VAL A 166 -17.08 -16.32 -8.35
CA VAL A 166 -17.90 -15.31 -7.64
C VAL A 166 -18.51 -14.27 -8.57
N ASP A 167 -18.51 -14.54 -9.88
CA ASP A 167 -19.22 -13.77 -10.92
C ASP A 167 -20.74 -14.00 -10.89
#